data_AF-A0A917D8J4-F1
#
_entry.id   AF-A0A917D8J4-F1
#
_cell.length_a   1.000
_cell.length_b   1.000
_cell.length_c   1.000
_cell.angle_alpha   90.00
_cell.angle_beta   90.00
_cell.angle_gamma   90.00
#
_symmetry.space_group_name_H-M   'P 1'
#
loop_
_entity.id
_entity.type
_entity.pdbx_description
1 polymer ?
#
loop_
_entity_poly.entity_id
_entity_poly.type
_entity_poly.pdbx_seq_one_letter_code
_entity_poly.pdbx_strand_id
1 'polypeptide(L)'
;MSEVVLFTQHRVRNGTRPREGGGRKAPPEALAAPQPRDPAALSPEREGCLLSRQIASAVLAIPLEEIGRANRGEAEICTARHVAMYLAHVIFQVPLTAIGADFGRDRTSVAHAIRRVEDQRDRPDFDAQLTRLEVLAGQCRTLLDQRRGLA
;
A
#
# COMPACT_ATOMS: atom_id res chain seq x y z
N MET A 1 21.31 -2.23 5.22
CA MET A 1 21.01 -2.35 6.65
C MET A 1 19.68 -1.67 6.87
N SER A 2 18.61 -2.47 6.89
CA SER A 2 17.23 -2.03 6.89
C SER A 2 16.85 -1.44 8.25
N GLU A 3 16.40 -0.19 8.27
CA GLU A 3 15.92 0.46 9.49
C GLU A 3 14.39 0.34 9.55
N VAL A 4 13.95 -0.60 10.37
CA VAL A 4 12.55 -0.85 10.74
C VAL A 4 12.23 0.07 11.91
N VAL A 5 11.49 1.15 11.69
CA VAL A 5 10.99 2.00 12.78
C VAL A 5 9.75 1.34 13.40
N LEU A 6 9.99 0.55 14.45
CA LEU A 6 8.97 0.04 15.37
C LEU A 6 8.53 1.17 16.32
N PHE A 7 7.32 1.66 16.12
CA PHE A 7 6.66 2.61 17.02
C PHE A 7 5.98 1.84 18.16
N THR A 8 6.65 1.70 19.31
CA THR A 8 6.09 1.13 20.55
C THR A 8 5.76 2.22 21.57
N GLN A 9 4.46 2.40 21.80
CA GLN A 9 3.89 3.26 22.83
C GLN A 9 4.18 2.71 24.23
N HIS A 10 4.76 3.53 25.13
CA HIS A 10 4.71 3.27 26.56
C HIS A 10 4.03 4.44 27.28
N ARG A 11 2.81 4.21 27.73
CA ARG A 11 1.95 5.18 28.42
C ARG A 11 2.14 5.06 29.92
N VAL A 12 2.74 6.09 30.53
CA VAL A 12 2.85 6.25 31.98
C VAL A 12 1.47 6.48 32.59
N ARG A 13 1.21 5.84 33.73
CA ARG A 13 -0.03 5.94 34.52
C ARG A 13 0.32 6.57 35.87
N ASN A 14 -0.27 7.71 36.22
CA ASN A 14 -0.67 8.06 37.59
C ASN A 14 -1.24 9.48 37.71
N GLY A 15 -2.18 9.65 38.64
CA GLY A 15 -2.46 10.94 39.29
C GLY A 15 -3.89 11.46 39.13
N THR A 16 -4.63 11.48 40.22
CA THR A 16 -6.05 11.84 40.33
C THR A 16 -6.31 13.30 40.76
N ARG A 17 -7.36 13.92 40.17
CA ARG A 17 -8.19 15.10 40.57
C ARG A 17 -7.57 16.51 40.42
N PRO A 18 -8.39 17.60 40.34
CA PRO A 18 -9.83 17.77 40.58
C PRO A 18 -10.64 18.44 39.43
N ARG A 19 -11.96 18.56 39.64
CA ARG A 19 -12.95 19.22 38.75
C ARG A 19 -12.91 20.74 38.89
N GLU A 20 -12.81 21.45 37.77
CA GLU A 20 -13.24 22.86 37.64
C GLU A 20 -13.94 23.07 36.28
N GLY A 21 -14.95 23.93 36.29
CA GLY A 21 -16.01 23.98 35.28
C GLY A 21 -15.81 24.94 34.11
N GLY A 22 -16.71 24.77 33.14
CA GLY A 22 -17.35 25.85 32.39
C GLY A 22 -16.47 26.79 31.57
N GLY A 23 -16.01 26.32 30.40
CA GLY A 23 -15.66 27.18 29.27
C GLY A 23 -16.10 26.49 27.98
N ARG A 24 -17.05 27.08 27.24
CA ARG A 24 -17.34 26.65 25.87
C ARG A 24 -16.10 26.91 25.02
N LYS A 25 -15.22 25.91 24.91
CA LYS A 25 -14.14 25.93 23.94
C LYS A 25 -14.76 25.58 22.59
N ALA A 26 -14.71 26.54 21.67
CA ALA A 26 -15.00 26.30 20.26
C ALA A 26 -14.16 25.10 19.77
N PRO A 27 -14.67 24.25 18.87
CA PRO A 27 -13.91 23.11 18.35
C PRO A 27 -12.59 23.61 17.75
N PRO A 28 -11.43 23.07 18.14
CA PRO A 28 -10.21 23.33 17.39
C PRO A 28 -10.39 22.71 16.01
N GLU A 29 -10.32 23.57 15.00
CA GLU A 29 -10.17 23.28 13.56
C GLU A 29 -10.52 21.87 13.13
N ALA A 30 -11.64 21.77 12.43
CA ALA A 30 -11.92 20.67 11.53
C ALA A 30 -10.63 20.30 10.79
N LEU A 31 -10.12 19.10 11.07
CA LEU A 31 -9.19 18.38 10.22
C LEU A 31 -9.64 18.63 8.79
N ALA A 32 -8.84 19.40 8.05
CA ALA A 32 -9.21 19.99 6.76
C ALA A 32 -10.09 19.00 5.99
N ALA A 33 -11.35 19.40 5.75
CA ALA A 33 -12.28 18.60 4.97
C ALA A 33 -11.52 18.13 3.71
N PRO A 34 -11.60 16.84 3.33
CA PRO A 34 -10.93 16.36 2.13
C PRO A 34 -11.29 17.32 1.00
N GLN A 35 -10.29 18.02 0.47
CA GLN A 35 -10.54 18.89 -0.68
C GLN A 35 -11.24 18.05 -1.74
N PRO A 36 -12.30 18.56 -2.38
CA PRO A 36 -13.05 17.81 -3.37
C PRO A 36 -12.07 17.41 -4.48
N ARG A 37 -11.61 16.16 -4.41
CA ARG A 37 -10.73 15.58 -5.42
C ARG A 37 -11.51 15.65 -6.71
N ASP A 38 -10.88 16.18 -7.76
CA ASP A 38 -11.39 15.98 -9.12
C ASP A 38 -11.80 14.49 -9.25
N PRO A 39 -13.08 14.17 -9.52
CA PRO A 39 -13.54 12.79 -9.59
C PRO A 39 -12.79 11.96 -10.65
N ALA A 40 -12.08 12.62 -11.59
CA ALA A 40 -11.21 11.97 -12.57
C ALA A 40 -9.78 11.69 -12.04
N ALA A 41 -9.30 12.40 -11.01
CA ALA A 41 -7.96 12.21 -10.48
C ALA A 41 -7.90 10.97 -9.56
N LEU A 42 -7.15 9.95 -9.99
CA LEU A 42 -6.86 8.79 -9.14
C LEU A 42 -6.13 9.26 -7.88
N SER A 43 -6.55 8.78 -6.71
CA SER A 43 -5.79 9.04 -5.48
C SER A 43 -4.40 8.42 -5.57
N PRO A 44 -3.39 8.97 -4.86
CA PRO A 44 -2.03 8.43 -4.89
C PRO A 44 -1.98 6.92 -4.57
N GLU A 45 -2.84 6.45 -3.67
CA GLU A 45 -2.97 5.05 -3.31
C GLU A 45 -3.51 4.19 -4.46
N ARG A 46 -4.56 4.67 -5.14
CA ARG A 46 -5.15 3.96 -6.29
C ARG A 46 -4.20 3.93 -7.47
N GLU A 47 -3.46 5.01 -7.69
CA GLU A 47 -2.43 5.09 -8.72
C GLU A 47 -1.28 4.09 -8.45
N GLY A 48 -0.80 4.02 -7.20
CA GLY A 48 0.20 3.03 -6.80
C GLY A 48 -0.28 1.58 -6.97
N CYS A 49 -1.53 1.28 -6.60
CA CYS A 49 -2.10 -0.05 -6.81
C CYS A 49 -2.27 -0.38 -8.30
N LEU A 50 -2.73 0.58 -9.11
CA LEU A 50 -2.90 0.39 -10.56
C LEU A 50 -1.56 0.08 -11.24
N LEU A 51 -0.53 0.89 -10.98
CA LEU A 51 0.80 0.67 -11.54
C LEU A 51 1.38 -0.68 -11.10
N SER A 52 1.20 -1.04 -9.83
CA SER A 52 1.68 -2.34 -9.33
C SER A 52 1.02 -3.51 -10.05
N ARG A 53 -0.28 -3.42 -10.36
CA ARG A 53 -0.99 -4.43 -11.17
C ARG A 53 -0.48 -4.48 -12.60
N GLN A 54 -0.25 -3.32 -13.24
CA GLN A 54 0.27 -3.24 -14.61
C GLN A 54 1.69 -3.80 -14.72
N ILE A 55 2.56 -3.48 -13.76
CA ILE A 55 3.93 -3.98 -13.70
C ILE A 55 3.94 -5.51 -13.52
N ALA A 56 3.17 -6.02 -12.56
CA ALA A 56 3.04 -7.47 -12.35
C ALA A 56 2.48 -8.17 -13.61
N SER A 57 1.45 -7.59 -14.23
CA SER A 57 0.85 -8.10 -15.48
C SER A 57 1.88 -8.21 -16.60
N ALA A 58 2.62 -7.12 -16.85
CA ALA A 58 3.57 -7.04 -17.96
C ALA A 58 4.75 -8.02 -17.81
N VAL A 59 5.29 -8.17 -16.60
CA VAL A 59 6.50 -8.99 -16.38
C VAL A 59 6.17 -10.46 -16.17
N LEU A 60 5.02 -10.78 -15.56
CA LEU A 60 4.60 -12.16 -15.29
C LEU A 60 3.71 -12.74 -16.40
N ALA A 61 3.42 -11.96 -17.45
CA ALA A 61 2.57 -12.35 -18.57
C ALA A 61 1.16 -12.82 -18.13
N ILE A 62 0.63 -12.23 -17.06
CA ILE A 62 -0.74 -12.49 -16.58
C ILE A 62 -1.64 -11.33 -17.02
N PRO A 63 -2.82 -11.58 -17.62
CA PRO A 63 -3.75 -10.52 -17.98
C PRO A 63 -4.14 -9.65 -16.78
N LEU A 64 -4.20 -8.33 -16.97
CA LEU A 64 -4.45 -7.36 -15.91
C LEU A 64 -5.79 -7.63 -15.19
N GLU A 65 -6.79 -8.07 -15.95
CA GLU A 65 -8.12 -8.39 -15.46
C GLU A 65 -8.10 -9.57 -14.49
N GLU A 66 -7.25 -10.58 -14.72
CA GLU A 66 -7.12 -11.74 -13.84
C GLU A 66 -6.51 -11.36 -12.49
N ILE A 67 -5.51 -10.47 -12.51
CA ILE A 67 -4.89 -9.94 -11.29
C ILE A 67 -5.92 -9.19 -10.43
N GLY A 68 -6.84 -8.45 -11.06
CA GLY A 68 -7.90 -7.70 -10.37
C GLY A 68 -9.05 -8.55 -9.81
N ARG A 69 -9.21 -9.81 -10.25
CA ARG A 69 -10.33 -10.66 -9.79
C ARG A 69 -10.16 -11.15 -8.35
N ALA A 70 -11.27 -11.29 -7.63
CA ALA A 70 -11.28 -11.79 -6.24
C ALA A 70 -11.33 -13.33 -6.12
N ASN A 71 -11.23 -14.07 -7.22
CA ASN A 71 -11.22 -15.54 -7.19
C ASN A 71 -9.86 -16.09 -6.71
N ARG A 72 -9.82 -17.35 -6.25
CA ARG A 72 -8.54 -18.00 -5.88
C ARG A 72 -7.65 -18.24 -7.10
N GLY A 73 -8.25 -18.43 -8.29
CA GLY A 73 -7.57 -18.53 -9.58
C GLY A 73 -6.54 -19.66 -9.63
N GLU A 74 -5.82 -19.73 -10.75
CA GLU A 74 -4.62 -20.55 -10.88
C GLU A 74 -3.48 -20.01 -10.01
N ALA A 75 -2.54 -20.86 -9.63
CA ALA A 75 -1.46 -20.52 -8.71
C ALA A 75 -0.63 -19.31 -9.22
N GLU A 76 -0.36 -19.24 -10.52
CA GLU A 76 0.40 -18.15 -11.15
C GLU A 76 -0.33 -16.81 -11.06
N ILE A 77 -1.65 -16.79 -11.27
CA ILE A 77 -2.49 -15.59 -11.12
C ILE A 77 -2.49 -15.13 -9.66
N CYS A 78 -2.57 -16.06 -8.71
CA CYS A 78 -2.50 -15.77 -7.29
C CYS A 78 -1.15 -15.13 -6.92
N THR A 79 -0.04 -15.70 -7.41
CA THR A 79 1.31 -15.15 -7.24
C THR A 79 1.42 -13.74 -7.83
N ALA A 80 0.93 -13.52 -9.05
CA ALA A 80 0.94 -12.18 -9.67
C ALA A 80 0.16 -11.15 -8.86
N ARG A 81 -0.98 -11.54 -8.28
CA ARG A 81 -1.75 -10.67 -7.38
C ARG A 81 -0.99 -10.36 -6.09
N HIS A 82 -0.34 -11.35 -5.49
CA HIS A 82 0.49 -11.13 -4.30
C HIS A 82 1.67 -10.20 -4.60
N VAL A 83 2.34 -10.38 -5.73
CA VAL A 83 3.41 -9.48 -6.20
C VAL A 83 2.88 -8.07 -6.43
N ALA A 84 1.71 -7.89 -7.02
CA ALA A 84 1.12 -6.56 -7.18
C ALA A 84 0.83 -5.89 -5.81
N MET A 85 0.28 -6.62 -4.85
CA MET A 85 0.09 -6.12 -3.48
C MET A 85 1.42 -5.77 -2.79
N TYR A 86 2.45 -6.59 -3.02
CA TYR A 86 3.79 -6.37 -2.53
C TYR A 86 4.39 -5.07 -3.04
N LEU A 87 4.42 -4.86 -4.36
CA LEU A 87 4.94 -3.65 -4.98
C LEU A 87 4.17 -2.40 -4.52
N ALA A 88 2.83 -2.50 -4.41
CA ALA A 88 2.01 -1.39 -3.94
C ALA A 88 2.43 -0.96 -2.53
N HIS A 89 2.71 -1.92 -1.65
CA HIS A 89 3.14 -1.62 -0.29
C HIS A 89 4.60 -1.18 -0.21
N VAL A 90 5.53 -1.96 -0.75
CA VAL A 90 6.97 -1.78 -0.55
C VAL A 90 7.51 -0.67 -1.43
N ILE A 91 7.09 -0.59 -2.69
CA ILE A 91 7.61 0.41 -3.62
C ILE A 91 6.76 1.67 -3.58
N PHE A 92 5.44 1.56 -3.71
CA PHE A 92 4.57 2.75 -3.76
C PHE A 92 4.09 3.25 -2.39
N GLN A 93 4.48 2.58 -1.29
CA GLN A 93 4.17 2.98 0.08
C GLN A 93 2.66 3.10 0.35
N VAL A 94 1.85 2.31 -0.36
CA VAL A 94 0.41 2.27 -0.17
C VAL A 94 0.10 1.51 1.13
N PRO A 95 -0.76 2.04 2.01
CA PRO A 95 -1.13 1.35 3.24
C PRO A 95 -1.98 0.10 2.96
N LEU A 96 -1.80 -0.96 3.75
CA LEU A 96 -2.48 -2.25 3.54
C LEU A 96 -4.00 -2.16 3.46
N THR A 97 -4.61 -1.23 4.20
CA THR A 97 -6.06 -0.99 4.17
C THR A 97 -6.53 -0.43 2.83
N ALA A 98 -5.76 0.48 2.22
CA ALA A 98 -6.06 1.03 0.90
C ALA A 98 -5.83 -0.01 -0.21
N ILE A 99 -4.76 -0.81 -0.10
CA ILE A 99 -4.54 -1.96 -0.99
C ILE A 99 -5.72 -2.94 -0.88
N GLY A 100 -6.14 -3.28 0.34
CA GLY A 100 -7.28 -4.15 0.56
C GLY A 100 -8.55 -3.62 -0.09
N ALA A 101 -8.87 -2.34 0.11
CA ALA A 101 -10.02 -1.70 -0.52
C ALA A 101 -9.93 -1.72 -2.06
N ASP A 102 -8.76 -1.46 -2.63
CA ASP A 102 -8.54 -1.43 -4.08
C ASP A 102 -8.63 -2.83 -4.73
N PHE A 103 -8.19 -3.87 -4.03
CA PHE A 103 -8.22 -5.27 -4.50
C PHE A 103 -9.46 -6.05 -4.03
N GLY A 104 -10.39 -5.43 -3.29
CA GLY A 104 -11.58 -6.10 -2.74
C GLY A 104 -11.23 -7.19 -1.70
N ARG A 105 -10.19 -6.96 -0.90
CA ARG A 105 -9.68 -7.89 0.13
C ARG A 105 -9.59 -7.20 1.49
N ASP A 106 -9.62 -7.99 2.55
CA ASP A 106 -9.34 -7.48 3.89
C ASP A 106 -7.83 -7.22 4.07
N ARG A 107 -7.46 -6.35 5.03
CA ARG A 107 -6.06 -5.99 5.27
C ARG A 107 -5.17 -7.20 5.63
N THR A 108 -5.74 -8.25 6.25
CA THR A 108 -4.98 -9.42 6.69
C THR A 108 -4.67 -10.34 5.51
N SER A 109 -5.57 -10.42 4.52
CA SER A 109 -5.28 -11.04 3.23
C SER A 109 -4.11 -10.37 2.51
N VAL A 110 -4.04 -9.03 2.53
CA VAL A 110 -2.90 -8.29 1.95
C VAL A 110 -1.61 -8.57 2.73
N ALA A 111 -1.66 -8.52 4.06
CA ALA A 111 -0.50 -8.85 4.90
C ALA A 111 -0.01 -10.30 4.65
N HIS A 112 -0.94 -11.24 4.49
CA HIS A 112 -0.63 -12.61 4.13
C HIS A 112 0.07 -12.69 2.77
N ALA A 113 -0.46 -12.02 1.75
CA ALA A 113 0.11 -11.96 0.41
C ALA A 113 1.56 -11.45 0.42
N ILE A 114 1.82 -10.34 1.12
CA ILE A 114 3.15 -9.75 1.25
C ILE A 114 4.11 -10.75 1.90
N ARG A 115 3.69 -11.39 3.01
CA ARG A 115 4.51 -12.42 3.67
C ARG A 115 4.82 -13.58 2.74
N ARG A 116 3.86 -14.04 1.92
CA ARG A 116 4.11 -15.10 0.94
C ARG A 116 5.12 -14.71 -0.14
N VAL A 117 5.18 -13.44 -0.52
CA VAL A 117 6.19 -12.94 -1.47
C VAL A 117 7.57 -12.94 -0.82
N GLU A 118 7.67 -12.45 0.41
CA GLU A 118 8.92 -12.46 1.18
C GLU A 118 9.44 -13.88 1.43
N ASP A 119 8.57 -14.80 1.83
CA ASP A 119 8.92 -16.22 2.03
C ASP A 119 9.41 -16.89 0.72
N GLN A 120 9.03 -16.38 -0.46
CA GLN A 120 9.47 -16.92 -1.75
C GLN A 120 10.83 -16.38 -2.23
N ARG A 121 11.36 -15.31 -1.61
CA ARG A 121 12.68 -14.75 -1.97
C ARG A 121 13.83 -15.72 -1.72
N ASP A 122 13.63 -16.76 -0.91
CA ASP A 122 14.61 -17.84 -0.72
C ASP A 122 14.86 -18.63 -2.02
N ARG A 123 14.00 -18.51 -3.04
CA ARG A 123 14.17 -19.13 -4.35
C ARG A 123 14.89 -18.15 -5.31
N PRO A 124 16.13 -18.45 -5.76
CA PRO A 124 16.93 -17.52 -6.57
C PRO A 124 16.23 -17.01 -7.83
N ASP A 125 15.50 -17.89 -8.54
CA ASP A 125 14.79 -17.50 -9.77
C ASP A 125 13.64 -16.51 -9.49
N PHE A 126 12.95 -16.70 -8.36
CA PHE A 126 11.86 -15.81 -7.96
C PHE A 126 12.41 -14.48 -7.48
N ASP A 127 13.47 -14.48 -6.66
CA ASP A 127 14.08 -13.25 -6.16
C ASP A 127 14.69 -12.40 -7.30
N ALA A 128 15.32 -13.05 -8.28
CA ALA A 128 15.81 -12.36 -9.48
C ALA A 128 14.66 -11.74 -10.30
N GLN A 129 13.53 -12.43 -10.42
CA GLN A 129 12.35 -11.89 -11.11
C GLN A 129 11.71 -10.75 -10.31
N LEU A 130 11.55 -10.90 -8.99
CA LEU A 130 11.02 -9.88 -8.10
C LEU A 130 11.89 -8.62 -8.11
N THR A 131 13.22 -8.77 -8.09
CA THR A 131 14.16 -7.65 -8.21
C THR A 131 13.92 -6.84 -9.48
N ARG A 132 13.67 -7.49 -10.63
CA ARG A 132 13.34 -6.77 -11.88
C ARG A 132 12.04 -5.98 -11.77
N LEU A 133 11.01 -6.56 -11.15
CA LEU A 133 9.73 -5.90 -10.88
C LEU A 133 9.91 -4.69 -9.96
N GLU A 134 10.72 -4.81 -8.91
CA GLU A 134 11.04 -3.72 -7.97
C GLU A 134 11.79 -2.57 -8.63
N VAL A 135 12.78 -2.86 -9.48
CA VAL A 135 13.51 -1.84 -10.25
C VAL A 135 12.55 -1.06 -11.15
N LEU A 136 11.70 -1.76 -11.91
CA LEU A 136 10.72 -1.11 -12.79
C LEU A 136 9.72 -0.26 -11.98
N ALA A 137 9.20 -0.81 -10.87
CA ALA A 137 8.30 -0.07 -9.98
C ALA A 137 8.97 1.17 -9.37
N GLY A 138 10.25 1.07 -9.01
CA GLY A 138 11.04 2.19 -8.50
C GLY A 138 11.16 3.32 -9.52
N GLN A 139 11.45 2.98 -10.78
CA GLN A 139 11.49 3.95 -11.88
C GLN A 139 10.12 4.62 -12.08
N CYS A 140 9.03 3.85 -12.10
CA CYS A 140 7.68 4.40 -12.18
C CYS A 140 7.36 5.35 -11.03
N ARG A 141 7.75 5.01 -9.79
CA ARG A 141 7.57 5.88 -8.63
C ARG A 141 8.33 7.19 -8.78
N THR A 142 9.60 7.15 -9.20
CA THR A 142 10.39 8.35 -9.45
C THR A 142 9.72 9.27 -10.47
N LEU A 143 9.21 8.73 -11.57
CA LEU A 143 8.50 9.51 -12.59
C LEU A 143 7.19 10.11 -12.06
N LEU A 144 6.45 9.38 -11.22
CA LEU A 144 5.24 9.92 -10.58
C LEU A 144 5.56 11.08 -9.64
N ASP A 145 6.59 10.92 -8.82
CA ASP A 145 7.00 11.95 -7.85
C ASP A 145 7.47 13.21 -8.59
N GLN A 146 8.21 13.06 -9.70
CA GLN A 146 8.56 14.16 -10.60
C GLN A 146 7.32 14.84 -11.19
N ARG A 147 6.36 14.07 -11.71
CA ARG A 147 5.13 14.63 -12.28
C ARG A 147 4.31 15.41 -11.26
N ARG A 148 4.27 14.95 -10.01
CA ARG A 148 3.58 15.63 -8.90
C ARG A 148 4.29 16.90 -8.46
N GLY A 149 5.62 16.98 -8.61
CA GLY A 149 6.38 18.22 -8.35
C GLY A 149 6.26 19.28 -9.44
N LEU A 150 5.68 18.94 -10.60
CA LEU A 150 5.43 19.86 -11.72
C LEU A 150 4.00 20.41 -11.76
N ALA A 151 3.11 19.91 -10.89
CA ALA A 151 1.70 20.31 -10.78
C ALA A 151 1.49 21.22 -9.56
#